data_AF-A0AAV9J3E9-F1
#
_entry.id   AF-A0AAV9J3E9-F1
#
_cell.length_a   1.000
_cell.length_b   1.000
_cell.length_c   1.000
_cell.angle_alpha   90.00
_cell.angle_beta   90.00
_cell.angle_gamma   90.00
#
_symmetry.space_group_name_H-M   'P 1'
#
loop_
_entity.id
_entity.type
_entity.pdbx_description
1 polymer ?
#
loop_
_entity_poly.entity_id
_entity_poly.type
_entity_poly.pdbx_seq_one_letter_code
_entity_poly.pdbx_strand_id
1 'polypeptide(L)'
;MEQTWVRDARPFPTIPSPQYYSTTLFHIDEPDQALRWLDKIGGDNVRSLTKLRLWVGAVYHDDSLVFGKGDKRVWRTLFSRLATMTHIRELVVSWDAELSMGHPGGGADLGLVRRLGRMDFLERLTIGGYFAKEWPGYLGDRVMDLRIDDWDGQGMAEYQKRVTDLSP
;
A
#
# COMPACT_ATOMS: atom_id res chain seq x y z
N MET A 1 13.58 3.72 -15.04
CA MET A 1 12.49 4.29 -14.23
C MET A 1 13.11 4.80 -12.95
N GLU A 2 12.92 6.08 -12.63
CA GLU A 2 13.44 6.67 -11.38
C GLU A 2 12.58 6.22 -10.19
N GLN A 3 13.21 5.90 -9.06
CA GLN A 3 12.55 5.43 -7.84
C GLN A 3 12.96 6.31 -6.67
N THR A 4 11.98 6.73 -5.86
CA THR A 4 12.23 7.61 -4.70
C THR A 4 11.44 7.14 -3.50
N TRP A 5 12.07 7.16 -2.32
CA TRP A 5 11.41 6.87 -1.05
C TRP A 5 10.85 8.13 -0.42
N VAL A 6 9.61 8.07 0.04
CA VAL A 6 8.96 9.11 0.83
C VAL A 6 9.35 8.88 2.30
N ARG A 7 10.40 9.56 2.77
CA ARG A 7 10.89 9.47 4.16
C ARG A 7 11.29 10.86 4.69
N ASP A 8 10.99 11.14 5.96
CA ASP A 8 11.24 12.44 6.64
C ASP A 8 12.74 12.85 6.66
N ALA A 9 13.68 11.91 6.46
CA ALA A 9 15.12 12.17 6.55
C ALA A 9 15.79 12.66 5.25
N ARG A 10 15.10 12.63 4.10
CA ARG A 10 15.68 13.21 2.88
C ARG A 10 15.07 14.58 2.63
N PRO A 11 15.87 15.65 2.46
CA PRO A 11 15.33 16.87 1.90
C PRO A 11 14.73 16.50 0.54
N PHE A 12 13.40 16.60 0.42
CA PHE A 12 12.78 16.60 -0.90
C PHE A 12 13.51 17.69 -1.69
N PRO A 13 14.02 17.38 -2.91
CA PRO A 13 14.63 18.41 -3.73
C PRO A 13 13.66 19.59 -3.82
N THR A 14 14.19 20.81 -3.97
CA THR A 14 13.43 22.03 -4.32
C THR A 14 12.21 21.66 -5.16
N ILE A 15 11.01 21.94 -4.65
CA ILE A 15 9.72 21.35 -5.07
C ILE A 15 9.77 20.94 -6.54
N PRO A 16 9.98 19.64 -6.84
CA PRO A 16 10.25 19.23 -8.21
C PRO A 16 9.01 19.47 -9.08
N SER A 17 9.23 19.66 -10.39
CA SER A 17 8.13 19.99 -11.31
C SER A 17 7.12 18.84 -11.44
N PRO A 18 5.88 19.11 -11.93
CA PRO A 18 4.91 18.09 -12.30
C PRO A 18 5.47 16.89 -13.08
N GLN A 19 6.46 17.14 -13.94
CA GLN A 19 7.10 16.10 -14.76
C GLN A 19 7.86 15.05 -13.92
N TYR A 20 8.47 15.45 -12.81
CA TYR A 20 9.15 14.51 -11.92
C TYR A 20 8.16 13.53 -11.26
N TYR A 21 7.00 14.03 -10.83
CA TYR A 21 5.99 13.20 -10.17
C TYR A 21 5.28 12.22 -11.13
N SER A 22 5.20 12.56 -12.41
CA SER A 22 4.55 11.70 -13.41
C SER A 22 5.42 10.54 -13.88
N THR A 23 6.75 10.66 -13.77
CA THR A 23 7.69 9.63 -14.22
C THR A 23 8.26 8.76 -13.11
N THR A 24 8.24 9.26 -11.87
CA THR A 24 8.88 8.62 -10.71
C THR A 24 7.93 7.66 -10.01
N LEU A 25 8.44 6.48 -9.65
CA LEU A 25 7.75 5.58 -8.74
C LEU A 25 8.10 5.96 -7.29
N PHE A 26 7.10 6.33 -6.50
CA PHE A 26 7.30 6.68 -5.09
C PHE A 26 7.00 5.50 -4.17
N HIS A 27 7.93 5.24 -3.26
CA HIS A 27 7.85 4.17 -2.27
C HIS A 27 7.40 4.75 -0.93
N ILE A 28 6.36 4.15 -0.35
CA ILE A 28 5.75 4.53 0.92
C ILE A 28 5.73 3.30 1.83
N ASP A 29 6.41 3.40 2.97
CA ASP A 29 6.39 2.44 4.07
C ASP A 29 5.88 3.05 5.38
N GLU A 30 5.70 4.37 5.42
CA GLU A 30 5.25 5.13 6.58
C GLU A 30 4.03 5.98 6.21
N PRO A 31 2.81 5.56 6.61
CA PRO A 31 1.58 6.14 6.06
C PRO A 31 1.30 7.56 6.56
N ASP A 32 1.77 7.89 7.76
CA ASP A 32 1.68 9.24 8.33
C ASP A 32 2.58 10.23 7.57
N GLN A 33 3.81 9.81 7.24
CA GLN A 33 4.73 10.59 6.42
C GLN A 33 4.20 10.78 5.01
N ALA A 34 3.60 9.75 4.41
CA ALA A 34 2.97 9.87 3.11
C ALA A 34 1.83 10.89 3.11
N LEU A 35 0.97 10.89 4.13
CA LEU A 35 -0.09 11.88 4.25
C LEU A 35 0.46 13.31 4.36
N ARG A 36 1.45 13.54 5.24
CA ARG A 36 2.13 14.85 5.36
C ARG A 36 2.80 15.27 4.05
N TRP A 37 3.41 14.34 3.34
CA TRP A 37 4.05 14.57 2.06
C TRP A 37 3.05 15.00 0.99
N LEU A 38 1.91 14.31 0.86
CA LEU A 38 0.84 14.67 -0.07
C LEU A 38 0.33 16.09 0.17
N ASP A 39 0.21 16.51 1.43
CA ASP A 39 -0.19 17.88 1.77
C ASP A 39 0.89 18.91 1.42
N LYS A 40 2.18 18.54 1.53
CA LYS A 40 3.32 19.43 1.30
C LYS A 40 3.64 19.67 -0.18
N ILE A 41 3.45 18.69 -1.06
CA ILE A 41 3.87 18.81 -2.47
C ILE A 41 2.95 19.72 -3.30
N GLY A 42 1.77 20.06 -2.80
CA GLY A 42 0.82 20.96 -3.48
C GLY A 42 0.00 20.29 -4.58
N GLY A 43 -1.16 20.87 -4.88
CA GLY A 43 -2.19 20.22 -5.71
C GLY A 43 -1.77 19.84 -7.13
N ASP A 44 -0.93 20.65 -7.79
CA ASP A 44 -0.44 20.35 -9.15
C ASP A 44 0.47 19.11 -9.18
N ASN A 45 1.33 18.98 -8.17
CA ASN A 45 2.23 17.84 -8.04
C ASN A 45 1.48 16.58 -7.60
N VAL A 46 0.52 16.72 -6.68
CA VAL A 46 -0.40 15.63 -6.33
C VAL A 46 -1.08 15.11 -7.59
N ARG A 47 -1.69 16.00 -8.40
CA ARG A 47 -2.35 15.61 -9.67
C ARG A 47 -1.43 14.92 -10.68
N SER A 48 -0.13 15.13 -10.57
CA SER A 48 0.87 14.53 -11.46
C SER A 48 1.40 13.19 -10.96
N LEU A 49 1.04 12.77 -9.74
CA LEU A 49 1.48 11.53 -9.13
C LEU A 49 0.73 10.32 -9.72
N THR A 50 1.33 9.65 -10.69
CA THR A 50 0.65 8.56 -11.41
C THR A 50 1.00 7.16 -10.91
N LYS A 51 2.11 7.00 -10.16
CA LYS A 51 2.66 5.68 -9.77
C LYS A 51 3.08 5.64 -8.32
N LEU A 52 2.60 4.64 -7.58
CA LEU A 52 2.92 4.43 -6.18
C LEU A 52 3.28 2.98 -5.89
N ARG A 53 4.21 2.78 -4.96
CA ARG A 53 4.47 1.52 -4.29
C ARG A 53 4.29 1.69 -2.79
N LEU A 54 3.43 0.87 -2.20
CA LEU A 54 3.19 0.79 -0.78
C LEU A 54 3.81 -0.49 -0.23
N TRP A 55 4.53 -0.38 0.90
CA TRP A 55 4.98 -1.51 1.70
C TRP A 55 4.28 -1.43 3.06
N VAL A 56 3.37 -2.37 3.32
CA VAL A 56 2.66 -2.43 4.59
C VAL A 56 3.38 -3.44 5.47
N GLY A 57 4.08 -2.95 6.50
CA GLY A 57 4.89 -3.77 7.40
C GLY A 57 4.07 -4.78 8.22
N ALA A 58 4.75 -5.83 8.70
CA ALA A 58 4.15 -6.89 9.51
C ALA A 58 3.50 -6.37 10.80
N VAL A 59 4.15 -5.38 11.42
CA VAL A 59 3.61 -4.65 12.58
C VAL A 59 2.48 -3.77 12.07
N TYR A 60 1.27 -4.33 12.01
CA TYR A 60 0.04 -3.67 11.61
C TYR A 60 -1.02 -3.97 12.66
N HIS A 61 -1.48 -2.96 13.38
CA HIS A 61 -2.33 -3.15 14.56
C HIS A 61 -3.25 -1.94 14.82
N ASP A 62 -4.28 -2.14 15.63
CA ASP A 62 -5.22 -1.09 16.03
C ASP A 62 -4.67 -0.17 17.16
N ASP A 63 -3.59 -0.56 17.85
CA ASP A 63 -3.04 0.14 19.03
C ASP A 63 -1.67 0.80 18.78
N SER A 64 -1.61 2.13 18.78
CA SER A 64 -0.43 2.97 18.48
C SER A 64 0.85 2.74 19.33
N LEU A 65 0.82 1.80 20.27
CA LEU A 65 1.87 1.56 21.28
C LEU A 65 3.06 0.74 20.76
N VAL A 66 2.93 0.07 19.61
CA VAL A 66 4.02 -0.73 19.03
C VAL A 66 4.62 0.03 17.83
N PHE A 67 5.62 0.86 18.11
CA PHE A 67 6.53 1.44 17.11
C PHE A 67 5.92 2.10 15.87
N GLY A 68 4.86 2.93 16.00
CA GLY A 68 4.49 4.04 15.09
C GLY A 68 4.18 3.78 13.59
N LYS A 69 4.80 2.80 12.94
CA LYS A 69 4.69 2.47 11.51
C LYS A 69 3.52 1.55 11.20
N GLY A 70 2.87 1.02 12.24
CA GLY A 70 1.86 -0.01 12.17
C GLY A 70 0.42 0.40 12.41
N ASP A 71 0.15 1.70 12.63
CA ASP A 71 -1.22 2.11 12.96
C ASP A 71 -2.16 1.89 11.76
N LYS A 72 -3.04 0.89 11.93
CA LYS A 72 -4.08 0.50 10.99
C LYS A 72 -5.00 1.65 10.60
N ARG A 73 -5.28 2.58 11.51
CA ARG A 73 -6.14 3.75 11.24
C ARG A 73 -5.46 4.70 10.26
N VAL A 74 -4.15 4.88 10.39
CA VAL A 74 -3.37 5.74 9.50
C VAL A 74 -3.26 5.12 8.10
N TRP A 75 -2.99 3.82 8.02
CA TRP A 75 -3.03 3.09 6.74
C TRP A 75 -4.39 3.19 6.05
N ARG A 76 -5.49 2.97 6.79
CA ARG A 76 -6.85 3.14 6.25
C ARG A 76 -7.12 4.56 5.78
N THR A 77 -6.56 5.57 6.46
CA THR A 77 -6.68 6.98 6.06
C THR A 77 -5.94 7.24 4.75
N LEU A 78 -4.70 6.76 4.63
CA LEU A 78 -3.94 6.84 3.39
C LEU A 78 -4.68 6.17 2.23
N PHE A 79 -5.16 4.93 2.39
CA PHE A 79 -5.90 4.25 1.32
C PHE A 79 -7.21 4.97 0.96
N SER A 80 -7.88 5.60 1.94
CA SER A 80 -9.07 6.43 1.66
C SER A 80 -8.69 7.64 0.82
N ARG A 81 -7.57 8.30 1.12
CA ARG A 81 -7.06 9.43 0.36
C ARG A 81 -6.70 9.01 -1.07
N LEU A 82 -5.96 7.91 -1.23
CA LEU A 82 -5.60 7.37 -2.55
C LEU A 82 -6.84 6.99 -3.37
N ALA A 83 -7.90 6.49 -2.75
CA ALA A 83 -9.14 6.17 -3.46
C ALA A 83 -9.87 7.39 -4.04
N THR A 84 -9.49 8.60 -3.63
CA THR A 84 -9.99 9.85 -4.23
C THR A 84 -9.06 10.42 -5.30
N MET A 85 -7.88 9.83 -5.48
CA MET A 85 -6.83 10.31 -6.39
C MET A 85 -6.91 9.58 -7.73
N THR A 86 -7.92 9.92 -8.53
CA THR A 86 -8.25 9.25 -9.80
C THR A 86 -7.18 9.34 -10.90
N HIS A 87 -6.14 10.13 -10.69
CA HIS A 87 -4.99 10.28 -11.58
C HIS A 87 -3.90 9.22 -11.34
N ILE A 88 -3.95 8.47 -10.23
CA ILE A 88 -3.06 7.33 -10.02
C ILE A 88 -3.43 6.25 -11.02
N ARG A 89 -2.45 5.78 -11.79
CA ARG A 89 -2.62 4.74 -12.82
C ARG A 89 -2.05 3.40 -12.38
N GLU A 90 -0.94 3.43 -11.63
CA GLU A 90 -0.25 2.24 -11.17
C GLU A 90 -0.09 2.25 -9.66
N LEU A 91 -0.58 1.19 -9.02
CA LEU A 91 -0.41 0.97 -7.58
C LEU A 91 0.16 -0.43 -7.34
N VAL A 92 1.31 -0.48 -6.67
CA VAL A 92 1.90 -1.72 -6.15
C VAL A 92 1.70 -1.72 -4.65
N VAL A 93 1.14 -2.78 -4.09
CA VAL A 93 0.98 -2.93 -2.64
C VAL A 93 1.55 -4.26 -2.20
N SER A 94 2.63 -4.22 -1.43
CA SER A 94 3.22 -5.42 -0.81
C SER A 94 2.86 -5.45 0.66
N TRP A 95 2.42 -6.62 1.12
CA TRP A 95 2.01 -6.89 2.50
C TRP A 95 3.04 -7.79 3.16
N ASP A 96 3.59 -7.31 4.25
CA ASP A 96 4.51 -8.07 5.08
C ASP A 96 3.75 -8.74 6.23
N ALA A 97 4.28 -9.84 6.75
CA ALA A 97 3.77 -10.55 7.90
C ALA A 97 4.91 -11.23 8.65
N GLU A 98 4.82 -11.25 9.97
CA GLU A 98 5.75 -11.96 10.85
C GLU A 98 4.93 -12.89 11.74
N LEU A 99 4.51 -14.00 11.13
CA LEU A 99 3.61 -14.97 11.76
C LEU A 99 4.20 -15.61 13.01
N SER A 100 5.53 -15.74 13.08
CA SER A 100 6.21 -16.30 14.24
C SER A 100 6.10 -15.41 15.49
N MET A 101 5.91 -14.10 15.29
CA MET A 101 5.72 -13.11 16.36
C MET A 101 4.25 -12.70 16.53
N GLY A 102 3.31 -13.39 15.88
CA GLY A 102 1.89 -13.07 15.97
C GLY A 102 1.51 -11.75 15.27
N HIS A 103 2.28 -11.34 14.26
CA HIS A 103 2.03 -10.12 13.49
C HIS A 103 1.52 -10.48 12.08
N PRO A 104 0.19 -10.62 11.88
CA PRO A 104 -0.39 -11.05 10.60
C PRO A 104 -0.39 -9.95 9.52
N GLY A 105 0.16 -8.78 9.78
CA GLY A 105 0.17 -7.69 8.81
C GLY A 105 -1.22 -7.17 8.42
N GLY A 106 -1.25 -6.35 7.37
CA GLY A 106 -2.48 -5.77 6.82
C GLY A 106 -3.23 -6.63 5.80
N GLY A 107 -2.66 -7.78 5.41
CA GLY A 107 -3.12 -8.65 4.33
C GLY A 107 -4.49 -9.32 4.50
N ALA A 108 -5.11 -9.16 5.66
CA ALA A 108 -6.46 -9.64 5.96
C ALA A 108 -7.44 -8.50 6.29
N ASP A 109 -7.03 -7.23 6.19
CA ASP A 109 -7.92 -6.12 6.53
C ASP A 109 -8.98 -5.86 5.45
N LEU A 110 -10.22 -6.28 5.74
CA LEU A 110 -11.42 -5.98 4.95
C LEU A 110 -11.56 -4.50 4.61
N GLY A 111 -11.20 -3.62 5.55
CA GLY A 111 -11.27 -2.18 5.36
C GLY A 111 -10.33 -1.67 4.28
N LEU A 112 -9.13 -2.25 4.16
CA LEU A 112 -8.15 -1.89 3.15
C LEU A 112 -8.52 -2.48 1.79
N VAL A 113 -8.85 -3.77 1.73
CA VAL A 113 -9.21 -4.39 0.44
C VAL A 113 -10.46 -3.77 -0.16
N ARG A 114 -11.48 -3.39 0.63
CA ARG A 114 -12.66 -2.67 0.13
C ARG A 114 -12.31 -1.29 -0.42
N ARG A 115 -11.28 -0.62 0.09
CA ARG A 115 -10.81 0.67 -0.43
C ARG A 115 -10.04 0.50 -1.73
N LEU A 116 -9.18 -0.52 -1.82
CA LEU A 116 -8.58 -0.93 -3.09
C LEU A 116 -9.65 -1.25 -4.14
N GLY A 117 -10.70 -1.96 -3.73
CA GLY A 117 -11.85 -2.27 -4.58
C GLY A 117 -12.67 -1.05 -5.05
N ARG A 118 -12.43 0.15 -4.52
CA ARG A 118 -13.02 1.41 -5.00
C ARG A 118 -12.12 2.19 -5.95
N MET A 119 -10.89 1.73 -6.17
CA MET A 119 -9.93 2.36 -7.09
C MET A 119 -10.08 1.75 -8.50
N ASP A 120 -11.29 1.83 -9.05
CA ASP A 120 -11.63 1.27 -10.37
C ASP A 120 -10.98 2.00 -11.54
N PHE A 121 -10.40 3.17 -11.29
CA PHE A 121 -9.64 3.98 -12.24
C PHE A 121 -8.19 3.51 -12.44
N LEU A 122 -7.69 2.56 -11.64
CA LEU A 122 -6.33 2.03 -11.76
C LEU A 122 -6.19 1.24 -13.07
N GLU A 123 -5.15 1.56 -13.84
CA GLU A 123 -4.76 0.79 -15.02
C GLU A 123 -4.00 -0.48 -14.61
N ARG A 124 -3.26 -0.42 -13.51
CA ARG A 124 -2.46 -1.55 -13.00
C ARG A 124 -2.49 -1.58 -11.48
N LEU A 125 -3.05 -2.65 -10.92
CA LEU A 125 -2.89 -3.01 -9.51
C LEU A 125 -2.00 -4.24 -9.41
N THR A 126 -0.90 -4.14 -8.66
CA THR A 126 -0.04 -5.27 -8.30
C THR A 126 -0.14 -5.52 -6.80
N ILE A 127 -0.42 -6.76 -6.40
CA ILE A 127 -0.48 -7.14 -4.99
C ILE A 127 0.64 -8.13 -4.70
N GLY A 128 1.38 -7.82 -3.65
CA GLY A 128 2.61 -8.47 -3.19
C GLY A 128 2.47 -9.09 -1.81
N GLY A 129 3.13 -10.20 -1.54
CA GLY A 129 3.38 -10.72 -0.18
C GLY A 129 2.20 -11.46 0.45
N TYR A 130 1.94 -11.20 1.74
CA TYR A 130 0.98 -11.93 2.56
C TYR A 130 -0.43 -11.31 2.51
N PHE A 131 -1.37 -11.94 1.81
CA PHE A 131 -2.74 -11.46 1.65
C PHE A 131 -3.77 -12.60 1.66
N ALA A 132 -5.03 -12.30 1.99
CA ALA A 132 -6.10 -13.30 2.03
C ALA A 132 -6.41 -13.84 0.62
N LYS A 133 -6.67 -15.14 0.53
CA LYS A 133 -6.80 -15.88 -0.74
C LYS A 133 -7.89 -15.35 -1.67
N GLU A 134 -8.92 -14.71 -1.12
CA GLU A 134 -10.06 -14.17 -1.89
C GLU A 134 -9.80 -12.79 -2.47
N TRP A 135 -8.75 -12.07 -2.03
CA TRP A 135 -8.49 -10.71 -2.52
C TRP A 135 -8.41 -10.62 -4.04
N PRO A 136 -7.71 -11.52 -4.77
CA PRO A 136 -7.70 -11.47 -6.22
C PRO A 136 -9.10 -11.61 -6.83
N GLY A 137 -9.92 -12.54 -6.32
CA GLY A 137 -11.29 -12.74 -6.79
C GLY A 137 -12.19 -11.53 -6.47
N TYR A 138 -12.03 -10.94 -5.29
CA TYR A 138 -12.78 -9.75 -4.88
C TYR A 138 -12.41 -8.50 -5.70
N LEU A 139 -11.13 -8.34 -6.03
CA LEU A 139 -10.63 -7.21 -6.80
C LEU A 139 -10.82 -7.40 -8.32
N GLY A 140 -11.06 -8.64 -8.75
CA GLY A 140 -11.39 -9.02 -10.12
C GLY A 140 -10.27 -8.69 -11.12
N ASP A 141 -10.67 -8.36 -12.34
CA ASP A 141 -9.78 -8.11 -13.49
C ASP A 141 -8.82 -6.92 -13.31
N ARG A 142 -8.94 -6.17 -12.21
CA ARG A 142 -8.06 -5.03 -11.89
C ARG A 142 -6.67 -5.46 -11.46
N VAL A 143 -6.58 -6.65 -10.87
CA VAL A 143 -5.30 -7.22 -10.46
C VAL A 143 -4.60 -7.75 -11.71
N MET A 144 -3.65 -6.97 -12.20
CA MET A 144 -2.88 -7.33 -13.40
C MET A 144 -1.67 -8.20 -13.09
N ASP A 145 -1.16 -8.13 -11.87
CA ASP A 145 0.00 -8.90 -11.43
C ASP A 145 -0.18 -9.30 -9.97
N LEU A 146 0.03 -10.58 -9.68
CA LEU A 146 0.05 -11.16 -8.34
C LEU A 146 1.46 -11.62 -8.06
N ARG A 147 2.10 -10.97 -7.09
CA ARG A 147 3.42 -11.33 -6.64
C ARG A 147 3.30 -11.95 -5.26
N ILE A 148 3.71 -13.19 -5.18
CA ILE A 148 3.95 -13.80 -3.88
C ILE A 148 5.40 -13.46 -3.57
N ASP A 149 5.60 -12.39 -2.80
CA ASP A 149 6.92 -12.03 -2.25
C ASP A 149 7.15 -12.95 -1.02
N ASP A 150 7.20 -14.25 -1.28
CA ASP A 150 7.46 -15.26 -0.27
C ASP A 150 8.94 -15.61 -0.33
N TRP A 151 9.68 -15.20 0.69
CA TRP A 151 11.11 -15.47 0.77
C TRP A 151 11.40 -16.97 0.98
N ASP A 152 10.40 -17.79 1.37
CA ASP A 152 10.57 -19.23 1.64
C ASP A 152 9.56 -20.17 0.94
N GLY A 153 8.52 -19.63 0.30
CA GLY A 153 7.50 -20.38 -0.46
C GLY A 153 6.50 -21.19 0.39
N GLN A 154 6.66 -21.20 1.72
CA GLN A 154 5.77 -21.88 2.67
C GLN A 154 4.94 -20.89 3.50
N GLY A 155 5.46 -19.68 3.72
CA GLY A 155 4.83 -18.65 4.55
C GLY A 155 3.44 -18.25 4.06
N MET A 156 3.25 -18.10 2.75
CA MET A 156 1.95 -17.65 2.22
C MET A 156 0.84 -18.70 2.39
N ALA A 157 1.15 -19.99 2.21
CA ALA A 157 0.19 -21.06 2.40
C ALA A 157 -0.20 -21.21 3.88
N GLU A 158 0.75 -21.02 4.81
CA GLU A 158 0.42 -20.95 6.24
C GLU A 158 -0.39 -19.71 6.58
N TYR A 159 -0.05 -18.55 6.02
CA TYR A 159 -0.79 -17.31 6.20
C TYR A 159 -2.27 -17.48 5.87
N GLN A 160 -2.56 -17.98 4.66
CA GLN A 160 -3.92 -18.17 4.17
C GLN A 160 -4.73 -19.18 4.98
N LYS A 161 -4.08 -20.13 5.69
CA LYS A 161 -4.77 -21.03 6.64
C LYS A 161 -5.15 -20.33 7.95
N ARG A 162 -4.42 -19.29 8.34
CA ARG A 162 -4.57 -18.60 9.63
C ARG A 162 -5.47 -17.38 9.55
N VAL A 163 -5.58 -16.73 8.38
CA VAL A 163 -6.45 -15.57 8.21
C VAL A 163 -7.85 -15.99 7.81
N THR A 164 -8.85 -15.40 8.45
CA THR A 164 -10.25 -15.67 8.17
C THR A 164 -10.62 -15.18 6.77
N ASP A 165 -11.23 -16.08 5.99
CA ASP A 165 -11.79 -15.80 4.67
C ASP A 165 -12.69 -14.55 4.66
N LEU A 166 -12.75 -13.87 3.51
CA LEU A 166 -13.79 -12.89 3.24
C LEU A 166 -15.16 -13.59 3.33
N SER A 167 -15.80 -13.62 4.51
CA SER A 167 -17.20 -14.05 4.59
C SER A 167 -18.03 -13.13 3.67
N PRO A 168 -18.91 -13.70 2.82
CA PRO A 168 -19.74 -12.96 1.88
C PRO A 168 -20.67 -11.95 2.57
#